data_AF-A0A0U2X9H3-F1
#
_entry.id   AF-A0A0U2X9H3-F1
#
_cell.length_a   1.000
_cell.length_b   1.000
_cell.length_c   1.000
_cell.angle_alpha   90.00
_cell.angle_beta   90.00
_cell.angle_gamma   90.00
#
_symmetry.space_group_name_H-M   'P 1'
#
loop_
_entity.id
_entity.type
_entity.pdbx_description
1 polymer ?
#
loop_
_entity_poly.entity_id
_entity_poly.type
_entity_poly.pdbx_seq_one_letter_code
_entity_poly.pdbx_strand_id
1 'polypeptide(L)'
;MKKTIVSMIVLATAVFLLPLSSEAAQLNFYDIDTLSSQEKEAIIKEKPSISSEYEQYTIVYQKDSAGAGTDEHTDLGGSFGQGNSGKTLKSTTQSALPKAGELDHANLLLYGSGIIAISLFALYKRKKYSKLLLVILIPASLGTRSLTVLAAGESLIPTETISLSKGEVKSIEPTVIEGYTYVGYFPVGQTNPPKGDSTIIVRYVDGNNNELHGSQIITGTIGENYDASTEKYVLAISGYTLNEAKLPVNATGMFEEKEQTVTYEYEKEADKEGTVTIRYLNTDGVDIMPSDSLSGEIGKAFHIEKKEIPNFLFKHAEGELDGVFSQEKTTIKLYYTDEVKINIHYINKSTKEPLMLNSLNYYADYLRPELSDIDDYYYTSSYNGKTYSSGSVVSSDQVTVKAGTEYILPKEIRFLITKPDGQTMDSFTFPKVIVTSDGGWIAGIDSYSNYLFFSERPEYIPENYKGTADQLEINVTYELTYITTAIPEP
;
A
#
# COMPACT_ATOMS: atom_id res chain seq x y z
N MET A 1 -27.32 -29.96 7.34
CA MET A 1 -28.45 -29.42 8.13
C MET A 1 -28.14 -27.97 8.52
N LYS A 2 -29.14 -27.07 8.57
CA LYS A 2 -29.20 -25.76 9.29
C LYS A 2 -27.95 -24.85 9.26
N LYS A 3 -28.04 -23.55 8.92
CA LYS A 3 -29.18 -22.61 9.06
C LYS A 3 -29.38 -21.75 7.81
N THR A 4 -30.64 -21.40 7.57
CA THR A 4 -31.07 -20.31 6.69
C THR A 4 -30.94 -18.95 7.39
N ILE A 5 -30.66 -17.90 6.62
CA ILE A 5 -31.20 -16.55 6.85
C ILE A 5 -31.75 -16.07 5.51
N VAL A 6 -32.96 -15.51 5.52
CA VAL A 6 -33.62 -14.87 4.37
C VAL A 6 -33.48 -13.37 4.52
N SER A 7 -33.27 -12.65 3.42
CA SER A 7 -33.63 -11.24 3.33
C SER A 7 -34.24 -10.96 1.96
N MET A 8 -35.52 -10.60 1.94
CA MET A 8 -36.17 -10.08 0.75
C MET A 8 -35.81 -8.60 0.60
N ILE A 9 -35.33 -8.20 -0.57
CA ILE A 9 -35.55 -6.84 -1.07
C ILE A 9 -36.36 -6.98 -2.35
N VAL A 10 -37.65 -6.66 -2.24
CA VAL A 10 -38.49 -6.47 -3.43
C VAL A 10 -38.06 -5.15 -4.05
N LEU A 11 -37.30 -5.21 -5.14
CA LEU A 11 -37.00 -4.03 -5.94
C LEU A 11 -38.27 -3.65 -6.71
N ALA A 12 -39.18 -2.94 -6.03
CA ALA A 12 -40.34 -2.33 -6.66
C ALA A 12 -39.83 -1.25 -7.63
N THR A 13 -39.82 -1.56 -8.92
CA THR A 13 -39.53 -0.64 -10.01
C THR A 13 -40.67 0.37 -10.15
N ALA A 14 -40.75 1.28 -9.19
CA ALA A 14 -41.50 2.52 -9.31
C ALA A 14 -40.87 3.33 -10.44
N VAL A 15 -41.37 3.13 -11.66
CA VAL A 15 -41.06 3.98 -12.81
C VAL A 15 -41.59 5.37 -12.46
N PHE A 16 -40.70 6.21 -11.93
CA PHE A 16 -40.88 7.65 -11.97
C PHE A 16 -40.85 8.06 -13.45
N LEU A 17 -42.04 8.00 -14.06
CA LEU A 17 -42.42 8.94 -15.10
C LEU A 17 -42.30 10.32 -14.45
N LEU A 18 -41.10 10.90 -14.55
CA LEU A 18 -40.94 12.34 -14.49
C LEU A 18 -41.99 12.95 -15.42
N PRO A 19 -42.71 14.01 -15.02
CA PRO A 19 -43.58 14.70 -15.96
C PRO A 19 -42.74 15.09 -17.18
N LEU A 20 -43.26 14.86 -18.38
CA LEU A 20 -42.66 15.45 -19.58
C LEU A 20 -42.50 16.94 -19.30
N SER A 21 -41.27 17.43 -19.35
CA SER A 21 -40.95 18.82 -19.02
C SER A 21 -41.78 19.73 -19.92
N SER A 22 -42.80 20.37 -19.35
CA SER A 22 -43.68 21.22 -20.13
C SER A 22 -42.95 22.52 -20.43
N GLU A 23 -42.39 22.64 -21.62
CA GLU A 23 -41.81 23.89 -22.09
C GLU A 23 -42.93 24.92 -22.20
N ALA A 24 -42.65 26.12 -21.70
CA ALA A 24 -43.65 27.13 -21.39
C ALA A 24 -43.46 28.33 -22.33
N ALA A 25 -44.16 28.31 -23.47
CA ALA A 25 -44.09 29.37 -24.46
C ALA A 25 -44.77 30.65 -23.93
N GLN A 26 -44.08 31.78 -23.99
CA GLN A 26 -44.63 33.08 -23.59
C GLN A 26 -45.33 33.76 -24.76
N LEU A 27 -46.51 34.34 -24.54
CA LEU A 27 -47.24 35.14 -25.53
C LEU A 27 -47.18 36.62 -25.15
N ASN A 28 -46.57 37.44 -26.02
CA ASN A 28 -46.54 38.90 -25.87
C ASN A 28 -47.49 39.55 -26.88
N PHE A 29 -48.19 40.62 -26.51
CA PHE A 29 -49.26 41.22 -27.30
C PHE A 29 -48.87 42.65 -27.68
N TYR A 30 -48.60 42.92 -28.96
CA TYR A 30 -48.05 44.22 -29.38
C TYR A 30 -48.87 44.90 -30.48
N ASP A 31 -48.88 46.23 -30.45
CA ASP A 31 -49.38 47.08 -31.52
C ASP A 31 -48.39 47.03 -32.69
N ILE A 32 -48.89 46.77 -33.90
CA ILE A 32 -48.10 46.71 -35.13
C ILE A 32 -47.23 47.96 -35.30
N ASP A 33 -47.70 49.15 -34.89
CA ASP A 33 -46.90 50.37 -35.05
C ASP A 33 -45.66 50.42 -34.14
N THR A 34 -45.59 49.60 -33.07
CA THR A 34 -44.38 49.44 -32.25
C THR A 34 -43.32 48.51 -32.84
N LEU A 35 -43.67 47.69 -33.84
CA LEU A 35 -42.76 46.72 -34.45
C LEU A 35 -41.82 47.36 -35.50
N SER A 36 -40.60 46.84 -35.61
CA SER A 36 -39.66 47.18 -36.68
C SER A 36 -40.13 46.64 -38.05
N SER A 37 -39.51 47.13 -39.13
CA SER A 37 -39.81 46.66 -40.49
C SER A 37 -39.56 45.16 -40.69
N GLN A 38 -38.55 44.58 -40.02
CA GLN A 38 -38.23 43.16 -40.14
C GLN A 38 -39.25 42.28 -39.40
N GLU A 39 -39.69 42.71 -38.22
CA GLU A 39 -40.77 42.04 -37.47
C GLU A 39 -42.10 42.12 -38.24
N LYS A 40 -42.38 43.25 -38.92
CA LYS A 40 -43.55 43.43 -39.79
C LYS A 40 -43.57 42.50 -41.01
N GLU A 41 -42.41 42.17 -41.57
CA GLU A 41 -42.28 41.19 -42.67
C GLU A 41 -42.44 39.73 -42.17
N ALA A 42 -42.18 39.46 -40.89
CA ALA A 42 -42.31 38.13 -40.29
C ALA A 42 -43.75 37.73 -39.87
N ILE A 43 -44.72 38.64 -39.97
CA ILE A 43 -46.09 38.41 -39.46
C ILE A 43 -46.84 37.34 -40.28
N ILE A 44 -47.10 36.20 -39.66
CA ILE A 44 -47.98 35.13 -40.13
C ILE A 44 -49.43 35.56 -39.88
N LYS A 45 -50.21 35.78 -40.94
CA LYS A 45 -51.59 36.32 -40.88
C LYS A 45 -52.68 35.27 -40.60
N GLU A 46 -52.29 34.15 -39.99
CA GLU A 46 -53.18 33.04 -39.63
C GLU A 46 -53.52 33.09 -38.14
N LYS A 47 -54.24 32.08 -37.61
CA LYS A 47 -54.37 31.93 -36.15
C LYS A 47 -53.02 31.53 -35.55
N PRO A 48 -52.66 31.99 -34.34
CA PRO A 48 -51.39 31.61 -33.73
C PRO A 48 -51.31 30.11 -33.52
N SER A 49 -50.17 29.53 -33.88
CA SER A 49 -49.85 28.11 -33.75
C SER A 49 -48.56 27.98 -32.96
N ILE A 50 -48.67 27.50 -31.72
CA ILE A 50 -47.63 27.55 -30.70
C ILE A 50 -47.04 26.14 -30.53
N SER A 51 -45.72 26.00 -30.63
CA SER A 51 -44.99 24.74 -30.48
C SER A 51 -43.84 24.86 -29.47
N SER A 52 -43.31 23.73 -29.00
CA SER A 52 -42.12 23.70 -28.12
C SER A 52 -40.79 23.96 -28.87
N GLU A 53 -40.83 24.48 -30.10
CA GLU A 53 -39.63 24.81 -30.91
C GLU A 53 -39.19 26.26 -30.75
N TYR A 54 -39.94 27.09 -30.00
CA TYR A 54 -39.68 28.52 -29.80
C TYR A 54 -40.03 28.94 -28.37
N GLU A 55 -39.15 29.69 -27.71
CA GLU A 55 -39.35 30.13 -26.32
C GLU A 55 -40.47 31.19 -26.19
N GLN A 56 -40.68 32.01 -27.22
CA GLN A 56 -41.62 33.14 -27.20
C GLN A 56 -42.39 33.31 -28.51
N TYR A 57 -43.56 33.92 -28.43
CA TYR A 57 -44.39 34.29 -29.58
C TYR A 57 -44.94 35.71 -29.40
N THR A 58 -44.90 36.49 -30.46
CA THR A 58 -45.49 37.83 -30.52
C THR A 58 -46.81 37.77 -31.28
N ILE A 59 -47.89 38.19 -30.63
CA ILE A 59 -49.25 38.29 -31.17
C ILE A 59 -49.50 39.77 -31.52
N VAL A 60 -49.86 40.06 -32.76
CA VAL A 60 -49.85 41.41 -33.33
C VAL A 60 -51.26 41.93 -33.60
N TYR A 61 -51.51 43.17 -33.17
CA TYR A 61 -52.77 43.88 -33.31
C TYR A 61 -52.55 45.23 -33.99
N GLN A 62 -53.61 45.82 -34.54
CA GLN A 62 -53.63 47.18 -35.07
C GLN A 62 -54.72 47.97 -34.36
N LYS A 63 -54.41 49.20 -33.96
CA LYS A 63 -55.37 50.07 -33.27
C LYS A 63 -56.50 50.53 -34.19
N ASP A 64 -57.73 50.49 -33.68
CA ASP A 64 -58.91 50.94 -34.42
C ASP A 64 -58.92 52.48 -34.53
N SER A 65 -59.06 53.00 -35.75
CA SER A 65 -59.00 54.45 -36.02
C SER A 65 -60.24 55.20 -35.54
N ALA A 66 -60.05 56.14 -34.61
CA ALA A 66 -61.11 57.01 -34.12
C ALA A 66 -61.66 57.97 -35.21
N GLY A 67 -62.99 58.12 -35.26
CA GLY A 67 -63.68 58.98 -36.23
C GLY A 67 -63.45 60.48 -36.01
N ALA A 68 -63.54 61.25 -37.10
CA ALA A 68 -63.15 62.66 -37.14
C ALA A 68 -64.06 63.63 -36.36
N GLY A 69 -63.43 64.71 -35.86
CA GLY A 69 -64.06 65.95 -35.40
C GLY A 69 -63.31 67.16 -36.01
N THR A 70 -64.03 68.25 -36.28
CA THR A 70 -63.63 69.31 -37.23
C THR A 70 -63.14 70.60 -36.58
N ASP A 71 -62.15 71.24 -37.23
CA ASP A 71 -61.92 72.70 -37.33
C ASP A 71 -61.60 73.49 -36.01
N GLU A 72 -60.96 74.68 -36.02
CA GLU A 72 -60.49 75.56 -37.11
C GLU A 72 -59.26 76.42 -36.69
N HIS A 73 -58.39 76.74 -37.66
CA HIS A 73 -57.56 77.95 -37.86
C HIS A 73 -56.64 78.65 -36.79
N THR A 74 -55.58 79.29 -37.34
CA THR A 74 -54.72 80.41 -36.83
C THR A 74 -53.59 80.18 -35.81
N ASP A 75 -52.55 81.03 -35.78
CA ASP A 75 -51.68 81.57 -36.87
C ASP A 75 -50.40 82.22 -36.26
N LEU A 76 -49.26 82.18 -36.97
CA LEU A 76 -47.99 82.90 -36.68
C LEU A 76 -47.33 82.59 -35.29
N GLY A 77 -46.04 82.88 -35.03
CA GLY A 77 -44.92 83.30 -35.89
C GLY A 77 -43.75 83.91 -35.07
N GLY A 78 -42.49 83.60 -35.43
CA GLY A 78 -41.26 84.11 -34.76
C GLY A 78 -40.77 83.23 -33.59
N SER A 79 -39.53 82.73 -33.46
CA SER A 79 -38.18 82.96 -34.06
C SER A 79 -37.22 83.86 -33.27
N PHE A 80 -35.98 83.37 -33.11
CA PHE A 80 -34.82 83.92 -32.37
C PHE A 80 -34.98 84.07 -30.83
N GLY A 81 -33.95 83.86 -30.00
CA GLY A 81 -32.63 83.26 -30.29
C GLY A 81 -31.61 83.32 -29.13
N GLN A 82 -30.82 82.24 -29.00
CA GLN A 82 -29.37 82.19 -28.68
C GLN A 82 -28.77 82.80 -27.38
N GLY A 83 -27.92 82.00 -26.71
CA GLY A 83 -26.96 82.43 -25.66
C GLY A 83 -27.35 82.02 -24.24
N ASN A 84 -26.79 81.03 -23.52
CA ASN A 84 -25.45 80.41 -23.36
C ASN A 84 -24.73 80.85 -22.06
N SER A 85 -24.14 79.86 -21.34
CA SER A 85 -23.38 79.97 -20.08
C SER A 85 -24.17 80.43 -18.83
N GLY A 86 -23.93 79.92 -17.61
CA GLY A 86 -23.13 78.75 -17.18
C GLY A 86 -22.79 78.78 -15.67
N LYS A 87 -22.85 77.61 -14.98
CA LYS A 87 -22.30 77.24 -13.63
C LYS A 87 -22.10 78.38 -12.57
N THR A 88 -22.67 78.31 -11.34
CA THR A 88 -22.29 77.33 -10.29
C THR A 88 -23.24 77.24 -9.06
N LEU A 89 -23.50 76.00 -8.61
CA LEU A 89 -23.65 75.43 -7.23
C LEU A 89 -24.41 76.10 -6.05
N LYS A 90 -25.14 75.21 -5.33
CA LYS A 90 -25.66 75.22 -3.92
C LYS A 90 -26.96 76.04 -3.66
N SER A 91 -28.07 75.44 -3.17
CA SER A 91 -28.37 74.74 -1.87
C SER A 91 -28.74 75.76 -0.76
N THR A 92 -29.79 75.67 0.08
CA THR A 92 -30.79 74.63 0.49
C THR A 92 -31.97 75.34 1.25
N THR A 93 -33.16 74.84 1.65
CA THR A 93 -33.89 73.53 1.69
C THR A 93 -35.41 73.77 1.80
N GLN A 94 -36.28 72.88 1.28
CA GLN A 94 -37.66 72.59 1.77
C GLN A 94 -38.15 71.27 1.12
N SER A 95 -38.84 70.26 1.69
CA SER A 95 -39.42 69.91 3.02
C SER A 95 -40.93 69.64 2.95
N ALA A 96 -41.31 68.37 2.73
CA ALA A 96 -42.65 67.82 2.96
C ALA A 96 -42.55 66.31 3.31
N LEU A 97 -43.50 65.77 4.09
CA LEU A 97 -43.56 64.35 4.53
C LEU A 97 -45.00 63.79 4.31
N PRO A 98 -45.37 62.55 4.73
CA PRO A 98 -45.07 61.32 3.98
C PRO A 98 -46.29 60.37 3.83
N LYS A 99 -46.16 59.32 3.00
CA LYS A 99 -46.88 58.00 3.00
C LYS A 99 -46.57 57.29 1.68
N ALA A 100 -46.48 55.96 1.59
CA ALA A 100 -46.25 54.90 2.58
C ALA A 100 -45.78 53.63 1.83
N GLY A 101 -45.10 52.70 2.51
CA GLY A 101 -44.77 51.39 1.92
C GLY A 101 -43.31 51.16 1.52
N GLU A 102 -42.36 51.79 2.20
CA GLU A 102 -40.94 51.41 2.13
C GLU A 102 -40.53 50.77 3.47
N LEU A 103 -40.01 49.54 3.43
CA LEU A 103 -39.63 48.78 4.62
C LEU A 103 -38.26 48.13 4.38
N ASP A 104 -37.24 48.91 4.72
CA ASP A 104 -35.81 48.59 4.58
C ASP A 104 -35.48 47.18 5.09
N HIS A 105 -34.91 46.36 4.21
CA HIS A 105 -34.59 44.95 4.47
C HIS A 105 -33.11 44.71 4.82
N ALA A 106 -32.50 45.68 5.51
CA ALA A 106 -31.27 45.43 6.26
C ALA A 106 -31.53 44.53 7.49
N ASN A 107 -30.80 43.40 7.57
CA ASN A 107 -30.69 42.50 8.73
C ASN A 107 -31.95 41.70 9.18
N LEU A 108 -32.39 40.72 8.37
CA LEU A 108 -33.19 39.58 8.86
C LEU A 108 -32.63 38.18 8.50
N LEU A 109 -31.30 38.03 8.42
CA LEU A 109 -30.63 36.75 8.13
C LEU A 109 -29.61 36.30 9.19
N LEU A 110 -29.82 36.65 10.47
CA LEU A 110 -28.86 36.39 11.57
C LEU A 110 -29.34 35.43 12.67
N TYR A 111 -30.56 34.88 12.59
CA TYR A 111 -31.06 33.87 13.54
C TYR A 111 -31.58 32.57 12.90
N GLY A 112 -31.31 32.33 11.61
CA GLY A 112 -31.63 31.06 10.92
C GLY A 112 -30.48 30.04 10.88
N SER A 113 -29.23 30.50 10.78
CA SER A 113 -28.06 29.64 10.50
C SER A 113 -27.41 29.00 11.74
N GLY A 114 -27.44 29.68 12.89
CA GLY A 114 -26.69 29.27 14.09
C GLY A 114 -27.12 27.93 14.70
N ILE A 115 -28.39 27.54 14.59
CA ILE A 115 -28.93 26.32 15.21
C ILE A 115 -28.50 25.05 14.45
N ILE A 116 -28.35 25.14 13.12
CA ILE A 116 -27.97 24.02 12.26
C ILE A 116 -26.49 23.64 12.48
N ALA A 117 -25.60 24.63 12.56
CA ALA A 117 -24.17 24.41 12.78
C ALA A 117 -23.88 23.72 14.12
N ILE A 118 -24.54 24.14 15.21
CA ILE A 118 -24.39 23.55 16.54
C ILE A 118 -24.89 22.09 16.56
N SER A 119 -25.99 21.81 15.85
CA SER A 119 -26.57 20.46 15.72
C SER A 119 -25.64 19.49 14.98
N LEU A 120 -24.98 19.96 13.90
CA LEU A 120 -23.99 19.16 13.14
C LEU A 120 -22.73 18.85 13.98
N PHE A 121 -22.24 19.82 14.76
CA PHE A 121 -21.06 19.63 15.62
C PHE A 121 -21.30 18.58 16.73
N ALA A 122 -22.52 18.51 17.27
CA ALA A 122 -22.90 17.51 18.26
C ALA A 122 -22.88 16.07 17.70
N LEU A 123 -23.23 15.88 16.42
CA LEU A 123 -23.18 14.58 15.74
C LEU A 123 -21.73 14.16 15.42
N TYR A 124 -20.90 15.09 14.93
CA TYR A 124 -19.50 14.81 14.60
C TYR A 124 -18.70 14.24 15.79
N LYS A 125 -18.99 14.70 17.02
CA LYS A 125 -18.26 14.27 18.22
C LYS A 125 -18.61 12.84 18.72
N ARG A 126 -19.63 12.18 18.17
CA ARG A 126 -19.95 10.75 18.42
C ARG A 126 -19.48 9.88 17.25
N LYS A 127 -18.29 9.29 17.36
CA LYS A 127 -17.65 8.40 16.35
C LYS A 127 -18.50 7.16 15.99
N LYS A 128 -19.53 7.30 15.14
CA LYS A 128 -20.26 6.13 14.58
C LYS A 128 -20.94 6.31 13.21
N TYR A 129 -20.83 7.47 12.55
CA TYR A 129 -21.56 7.76 11.30
C TYR A 129 -20.71 8.45 10.22
N SER A 130 -19.52 7.93 9.92
CA SER A 130 -18.63 8.46 8.85
C SER A 130 -19.00 8.01 7.43
N LYS A 131 -20.22 7.50 7.21
CA LYS A 131 -20.76 7.07 5.91
C LYS A 131 -22.21 7.49 5.73
N LEU A 132 -22.51 8.78 5.95
CA LEU A 132 -23.77 9.39 5.53
C LEU A 132 -23.45 10.54 4.56
N LEU A 133 -23.89 10.40 3.31
CA LEU A 133 -23.56 11.33 2.23
C LEU A 133 -24.51 12.54 2.30
N LEU A 134 -23.97 13.71 2.66
CA LEU A 134 -24.75 14.94 2.82
C LEU A 134 -25.01 15.60 1.45
N VAL A 135 -26.11 15.23 0.80
CA VAL A 135 -26.57 15.91 -0.42
C VAL A 135 -27.12 17.29 -0.04
N ILE A 136 -26.28 18.32 -0.10
CA ILE A 136 -26.73 19.71 -0.05
C ILE A 136 -27.36 20.03 -1.41
N LEU A 137 -28.68 20.04 -1.46
CA LEU A 137 -29.43 20.57 -2.60
C LEU A 137 -29.24 22.09 -2.64
N ILE A 138 -28.19 22.55 -3.32
CA ILE A 138 -28.05 23.95 -3.70
C ILE A 138 -29.22 24.25 -4.66
N PRO A 139 -30.15 25.16 -4.32
CA PRO A 139 -31.15 25.59 -5.30
C PRO A 139 -30.39 26.27 -6.43
N ALA A 140 -30.52 25.74 -7.65
CA ALA A 140 -29.85 26.29 -8.82
C ALA A 140 -30.19 27.78 -8.92
N SER A 141 -29.16 28.63 -8.97
CA SER A 141 -29.36 30.05 -9.25
C SER A 141 -29.96 30.15 -10.64
N LEU A 142 -31.26 30.42 -10.71
CA LEU A 142 -31.94 30.85 -11.94
C LEU A 142 -31.25 32.14 -12.40
N GLY A 143 -30.26 31.98 -13.26
CA GLY A 143 -29.55 33.09 -13.86
C GLY A 143 -30.56 33.89 -14.65
N THR A 144 -30.86 35.10 -14.19
CA THR A 144 -31.76 36.03 -14.87
C THR A 144 -31.10 36.45 -16.18
N ARG A 145 -31.28 35.63 -17.22
CA ARG A 145 -31.10 36.05 -18.61
C ARG A 145 -32.01 37.26 -18.79
N SER A 146 -31.41 38.44 -18.91
CA SER A 146 -32.11 39.64 -19.31
C SER A 146 -32.65 39.39 -20.72
N LEU A 147 -33.94 39.08 -20.83
CA LEU A 147 -34.63 39.01 -22.10
C LEU A 147 -34.44 40.37 -22.79
N THR A 148 -33.70 40.39 -23.89
CA THR A 148 -33.52 41.59 -24.69
C THR A 148 -34.84 41.88 -25.38
N VAL A 149 -35.65 42.76 -24.80
CA VAL A 149 -36.99 43.08 -25.32
C VAL A 149 -36.86 43.81 -26.65
N LEU A 150 -37.12 43.07 -27.73
CA LEU A 150 -37.67 43.59 -28.97
C LEU A 150 -39.18 43.22 -28.89
N ALA A 151 -40.14 44.15 -29.05
CA ALA A 151 -40.04 45.53 -29.50
C ALA A 151 -40.06 46.58 -28.37
N ALA A 152 -39.85 47.86 -28.71
CA ALA A 152 -39.64 48.96 -27.76
C ALA A 152 -40.93 49.56 -27.15
N GLY A 153 -41.92 48.73 -26.85
CA GLY A 153 -43.19 49.13 -26.22
C GLY A 153 -43.58 48.22 -25.05
N GLU A 154 -44.55 48.64 -24.24
CA GLU A 154 -45.19 47.75 -23.26
C GLU A 154 -46.22 46.85 -23.96
N SER A 155 -46.39 45.62 -23.49
CA SER A 155 -47.38 44.67 -24.04
C SER A 155 -48.81 45.17 -23.74
N LEU A 156 -49.68 45.15 -24.77
CA LEU A 156 -51.05 45.67 -24.74
C LEU A 156 -51.92 45.05 -23.63
N ILE A 157 -51.64 43.78 -23.32
CA ILE A 157 -52.15 43.06 -22.14
C ILE A 157 -50.99 42.27 -21.51
N PRO A 158 -51.10 41.83 -20.23
CA PRO A 158 -50.04 41.05 -19.59
C PRO A 158 -49.66 39.79 -20.37
N THR A 159 -48.35 39.51 -20.45
CA THR A 159 -47.80 38.32 -21.10
C THR A 159 -48.46 37.04 -20.59
N GLU A 160 -49.03 36.24 -21.50
CA GLU A 160 -49.59 34.93 -21.17
C GLU A 160 -48.52 33.84 -21.27
N THR A 161 -48.80 32.64 -20.74
CA THR A 161 -47.86 31.51 -20.77
C THR A 161 -48.61 30.21 -21.03
N ILE A 162 -48.18 29.46 -22.04
CA ILE A 162 -48.76 28.18 -22.43
C ILE A 162 -47.77 27.06 -22.15
N SER A 163 -48.11 26.17 -21.21
CA SER A 163 -47.47 24.86 -21.08
C SER A 163 -47.78 24.00 -22.31
N LEU A 164 -46.74 23.47 -22.95
CA LEU A 164 -46.83 22.51 -24.05
C LEU A 164 -46.08 21.22 -23.69
N SER A 165 -46.57 20.08 -24.16
CA SER A 165 -45.80 18.84 -24.17
C SER A 165 -44.71 18.92 -25.26
N LYS A 166 -43.58 18.22 -25.07
CA LYS A 166 -42.49 18.23 -26.06
C LYS A 166 -42.97 17.72 -27.43
N GLY A 167 -42.93 18.58 -28.45
CA GLY A 167 -43.44 18.30 -29.79
C GLY A 167 -44.95 18.49 -29.98
N GLU A 168 -45.66 19.04 -28.99
CA GLU A 168 -47.06 19.46 -29.13
C GLU A 168 -47.15 20.76 -29.94
N VAL A 169 -48.14 20.85 -30.83
CA VAL A 169 -48.46 22.06 -31.59
C VAL A 169 -49.91 22.43 -31.31
N LYS A 170 -50.12 23.64 -30.78
CA LYS A 170 -51.40 24.11 -30.26
C LYS A 170 -51.81 25.40 -30.96
N SER A 171 -52.88 25.33 -31.76
CA SER A 171 -53.52 26.54 -32.27
C SER A 171 -54.38 27.19 -31.18
N ILE A 172 -54.33 28.52 -31.10
CA ILE A 172 -55.11 29.32 -30.15
C ILE A 172 -55.99 30.33 -30.88
N GLU A 173 -57.08 30.73 -30.25
CA GLU A 173 -57.89 31.88 -30.69
C GLU A 173 -57.23 33.18 -30.20
N PRO A 174 -57.07 34.22 -31.04
CA PRO A 174 -56.54 35.50 -30.60
C PRO A 174 -57.39 36.15 -29.50
N THR A 175 -56.76 36.62 -28.43
CA THR A 175 -57.41 37.35 -27.35
C THR A 175 -58.03 38.65 -27.89
N VAL A 176 -59.29 38.93 -27.54
CA VAL A 176 -59.98 40.17 -27.95
C VAL A 176 -59.54 41.32 -27.04
N ILE A 177 -59.07 42.41 -27.63
CA ILE A 177 -58.59 43.62 -26.95
C ILE A 177 -59.45 44.79 -27.43
N GLU A 178 -60.00 45.60 -26.51
CA GLU A 178 -60.89 46.71 -26.88
C GLU A 178 -60.16 47.81 -27.67
N GLY A 179 -60.69 48.18 -28.83
CA GLY A 179 -60.07 49.16 -29.73
C GLY A 179 -58.88 48.65 -30.54
N TYR A 180 -58.73 47.32 -30.66
CA TYR A 180 -57.62 46.66 -31.33
C TYR A 180 -58.05 45.46 -32.18
N THR A 181 -57.78 45.51 -33.47
CA THR A 181 -58.03 44.43 -34.44
C THR A 181 -56.80 43.52 -34.57
N TYR A 182 -56.97 42.18 -34.49
CA TYR A 182 -55.89 41.21 -34.68
C TYR A 182 -55.36 41.19 -36.12
N VAL A 183 -54.03 41.11 -36.30
CA VAL A 183 -53.33 41.15 -37.60
C VAL A 183 -52.61 39.84 -37.94
N GLY A 184 -52.02 39.18 -36.95
CA GLY A 184 -51.18 38.01 -37.15
C GLY A 184 -50.24 37.73 -35.97
N TYR A 185 -49.27 36.84 -36.15
CA TYR A 185 -48.30 36.48 -35.10
C TYR A 185 -46.93 36.12 -35.70
N PHE A 186 -45.87 36.11 -34.88
CA PHE A 186 -44.58 35.53 -35.26
C PHE A 186 -43.85 34.88 -34.07
N PRO A 187 -43.11 33.77 -34.29
CA PRO A 187 -42.31 33.12 -33.25
C PRO A 187 -40.95 33.80 -33.03
N VAL A 188 -40.39 33.67 -31.82
CA VAL A 188 -39.11 34.24 -31.39
C VAL A 188 -38.33 33.24 -30.53
N GLY A 189 -37.01 33.15 -30.75
CA GLY A 189 -36.12 32.29 -29.94
C GLY A 189 -36.23 30.80 -30.27
N GLN A 190 -35.80 30.39 -31.47
CA GLN A 190 -35.89 29.01 -31.94
C GLN A 190 -34.92 28.06 -31.21
N THR A 191 -35.43 26.97 -30.63
CA THR A 191 -34.70 26.04 -29.76
C THR A 191 -34.09 24.86 -30.53
N ASN A 192 -33.28 25.13 -31.55
CA ASN A 192 -32.53 24.09 -32.26
C ASN A 192 -31.22 23.71 -31.52
N PRO A 193 -31.11 22.53 -30.85
CA PRO A 193 -29.81 22.00 -30.46
C PRO A 193 -29.02 21.63 -31.73
N PRO A 194 -27.73 21.98 -31.83
CA PRO A 194 -26.95 21.67 -33.03
C PRO A 194 -26.73 20.16 -33.16
N LYS A 195 -27.22 19.57 -34.26
CA LYS A 195 -26.86 18.19 -34.65
C LYS A 195 -25.49 18.18 -35.32
N GLY A 196 -24.47 17.89 -34.52
CA GLY A 196 -23.13 17.54 -34.98
C GLY A 196 -22.58 16.35 -34.18
N ASP A 197 -21.59 15.67 -34.73
CA ASP A 197 -20.81 14.67 -34.01
C ASP A 197 -19.81 15.37 -33.06
N SER A 198 -19.58 14.78 -31.89
CA SER A 198 -18.65 15.28 -30.88
C SER A 198 -17.88 14.14 -30.21
N THR A 199 -16.78 14.49 -29.53
CA THR A 199 -15.83 13.54 -28.96
C THR A 199 -15.39 13.92 -27.55
N ILE A 200 -15.26 12.89 -26.70
CA ILE A 200 -14.62 12.98 -25.38
C ILE A 200 -13.24 12.33 -25.49
N ILE A 201 -12.19 13.04 -25.10
CA ILE A 201 -10.83 12.48 -24.97
C ILE A 201 -10.62 12.05 -23.52
N VAL A 202 -10.31 10.77 -23.29
CA VAL A 202 -9.98 10.23 -21.97
C VAL A 202 -8.46 10.08 -21.86
N ARG A 203 -7.82 10.91 -21.03
CA ARG A 203 -6.37 10.95 -20.80
C ARG A 203 -5.98 10.25 -19.50
N TYR A 204 -4.79 9.64 -19.48
CA TYR A 204 -4.22 8.93 -18.34
C TYR A 204 -2.86 9.54 -17.99
N VAL A 205 -2.72 10.16 -16.82
CA VAL A 205 -1.53 10.96 -16.49
C VAL A 205 -1.00 10.73 -15.07
N ASP A 206 0.26 11.06 -14.83
CA ASP A 206 0.81 11.17 -13.48
C ASP A 206 0.47 12.53 -12.83
N GLY A 207 0.84 12.70 -11.55
CA GLY A 207 0.71 13.97 -10.82
C GLY A 207 1.54 15.15 -11.36
N ASN A 208 2.35 14.94 -12.42
CA ASN A 208 3.06 15.97 -13.17
C ASN A 208 2.43 16.23 -14.56
N ASN A 209 1.29 15.60 -14.88
CA ASN A 209 0.59 15.62 -16.18
C ASN A 209 1.35 14.97 -17.36
N ASN A 210 2.31 14.07 -17.08
CA ASN A 210 2.93 13.20 -18.09
C ASN A 210 1.94 12.11 -18.53
N GLU A 211 1.83 11.80 -19.83
CA GLU A 211 0.95 10.73 -20.32
C GLU A 211 1.51 9.33 -19.99
N LEU A 212 0.74 8.52 -19.28
CA LEU A 212 1.10 7.17 -18.82
C LEU A 212 0.59 6.06 -19.73
N HIS A 213 -0.51 6.32 -20.42
CA HIS A 213 -1.12 5.43 -21.40
C HIS A 213 -1.77 6.25 -22.49
N GLY A 214 -1.70 5.79 -23.74
CA GLY A 214 -2.32 6.47 -24.87
C GLY A 214 -3.80 6.75 -24.64
N SER A 215 -4.19 8.00 -24.88
CA SER A 215 -5.55 8.50 -24.65
C SER A 215 -6.62 7.73 -25.45
N GLN A 216 -7.79 7.49 -24.84
CA GLN A 216 -8.96 6.87 -25.50
C GLN A 216 -9.96 7.93 -25.98
N ILE A 217 -10.84 7.56 -26.92
CA ILE A 217 -11.88 8.45 -27.46
C ILE A 217 -13.27 7.83 -27.26
N ILE A 218 -14.23 8.64 -26.84
CA ILE A 218 -15.67 8.33 -26.86
C ILE A 218 -16.33 9.25 -27.90
N THR A 219 -17.16 8.70 -28.79
CA THR A 219 -17.83 9.45 -29.88
C THR A 219 -19.35 9.41 -29.72
N GLY A 220 -20.05 10.50 -30.00
CA GLY A 220 -21.51 10.57 -29.96
C GLY A 220 -22.04 11.88 -30.53
N THR A 221 -23.36 12.04 -30.58
CA THR A 221 -24.01 13.27 -31.06
C THR A 221 -24.04 14.32 -29.95
N ILE A 222 -23.88 15.60 -30.30
CA ILE A 222 -24.09 16.72 -29.35
C ILE A 222 -25.48 16.58 -28.71
N GLY A 223 -25.53 16.64 -27.37
CA GLY A 223 -26.74 16.44 -26.58
C GLY A 223 -27.06 14.99 -26.18
N GLU A 224 -26.27 14.00 -26.59
CA GLU A 224 -26.34 12.64 -26.02
C GLU A 224 -25.50 12.51 -24.75
N ASN A 225 -25.76 11.48 -23.93
CA ASN A 225 -25.01 11.21 -22.69
C ASN A 225 -23.74 10.39 -22.97
N TYR A 226 -22.67 10.62 -22.19
CA TYR A 226 -21.49 9.75 -22.13
C TYR A 226 -21.17 9.27 -20.72
N ASP A 227 -20.46 8.14 -20.64
CA ASP A 227 -19.95 7.56 -19.41
C ASP A 227 -18.51 7.06 -19.59
N ALA A 228 -17.56 7.80 -19.02
CA ALA A 228 -16.13 7.49 -18.94
C ALA A 228 -15.74 6.87 -17.59
N SER A 229 -16.69 6.54 -16.70
CA SER A 229 -16.46 5.94 -15.38
C SER A 229 -16.42 4.41 -15.38
N THR A 230 -16.71 3.77 -16.52
CA THR A 230 -16.71 2.32 -16.68
C THR A 230 -15.28 1.73 -16.74
N GLU A 231 -15.14 0.44 -16.41
CA GLU A 231 -13.87 -0.32 -16.42
C GLU A 231 -13.11 -0.28 -17.76
N LYS A 232 -13.79 0.05 -18.87
CA LYS A 232 -13.16 0.27 -20.18
C LYS A 232 -12.25 1.52 -20.19
N TYR A 233 -12.64 2.55 -19.44
CA TYR A 233 -12.01 3.88 -19.41
C TYR A 233 -11.33 4.19 -18.07
N VAL A 234 -11.54 3.36 -17.05
CA VAL A 234 -10.78 3.37 -15.79
C VAL A 234 -9.74 2.26 -15.83
N LEU A 235 -8.59 2.55 -16.45
CA LEU A 235 -7.56 1.55 -16.73
C LEU A 235 -6.73 1.18 -15.51
N ALA A 236 -6.31 -0.09 -15.42
CA ALA A 236 -5.20 -0.52 -14.59
C ALA A 236 -3.87 -0.30 -15.35
N ILE A 237 -2.95 0.48 -14.78
CA ILE A 237 -1.67 0.84 -15.39
C ILE A 237 -0.54 0.23 -14.56
N SER A 238 0.38 -0.49 -15.20
CA SER A 238 1.44 -1.22 -14.49
C SER A 238 2.40 -0.26 -13.76
N GLY A 239 2.56 -0.43 -12.44
CA GLY A 239 3.38 0.44 -11.59
C GLY A 239 2.70 1.76 -11.18
N TYR A 240 1.38 1.90 -11.37
CA TYR A 240 0.62 3.11 -11.09
C TYR A 240 -0.77 2.80 -10.51
N THR A 241 -1.10 3.43 -9.39
CA THR A 241 -2.43 3.34 -8.75
C THR A 241 -3.27 4.58 -9.06
N LEU A 242 -4.55 4.38 -9.41
CA LEU A 242 -5.49 5.48 -9.67
C LEU A 242 -5.66 6.36 -8.43
N ASN A 243 -5.62 7.68 -8.60
CA ASN A 243 -5.78 8.63 -7.51
C ASN A 243 -7.27 8.83 -7.17
N GLU A 244 -7.81 8.02 -6.25
CA GLU A 244 -9.21 8.13 -5.78
C GLU A 244 -9.57 9.52 -5.21
N ALA A 245 -8.58 10.30 -4.75
CA ALA A 245 -8.80 11.66 -4.25
C ALA A 245 -8.91 12.72 -5.36
N LYS A 246 -8.62 12.36 -6.62
CA LYS A 246 -8.60 13.25 -7.80
C LYS A 246 -9.38 12.69 -8.99
N LEU A 247 -10.44 11.92 -8.75
CA LEU A 247 -11.31 11.43 -9.83
C LEU A 247 -11.95 12.60 -10.61
N PRO A 248 -12.01 12.55 -11.96
CA PRO A 248 -12.54 13.63 -12.78
C PRO A 248 -14.03 13.84 -12.54
N VAL A 249 -14.40 15.07 -12.17
CA VAL A 249 -15.80 15.46 -11.90
C VAL A 249 -16.72 15.38 -13.13
N ASN A 250 -16.13 15.34 -14.33
CA ASN A 250 -16.80 15.18 -15.62
C ASN A 250 -16.67 13.75 -16.19
N ALA A 251 -16.46 12.73 -15.34
CA ALA A 251 -16.43 11.32 -15.80
C ALA A 251 -17.76 10.88 -16.47
N THR A 252 -18.86 11.55 -16.17
CA THR A 252 -20.14 11.40 -16.88
C THR A 252 -20.69 12.78 -17.25
N GLY A 253 -21.46 12.86 -18.34
CA GLY A 253 -21.97 14.13 -18.84
C GLY A 253 -22.74 14.01 -20.14
N MET A 254 -22.92 15.14 -20.82
CA MET A 254 -23.49 15.23 -22.17
C MET A 254 -22.44 15.74 -23.15
N PHE A 255 -22.47 15.25 -24.38
CA PHE A 255 -21.62 15.75 -25.48
C PHE A 255 -21.93 17.21 -25.78
N GLU A 256 -20.91 18.07 -25.72
CA GLU A 256 -20.98 19.49 -26.09
C GLU A 256 -20.43 19.73 -27.52
N GLU A 257 -20.70 20.91 -28.08
CA GLU A 257 -20.10 21.37 -29.36
C GLU A 257 -18.57 21.58 -29.24
N LYS A 258 -18.06 21.76 -28.02
CA LYS A 258 -16.62 21.87 -27.73
C LYS A 258 -16.06 20.51 -27.36
N GLU A 259 -14.84 20.23 -27.81
CA GLU A 259 -14.08 19.06 -27.39
C GLU A 259 -13.96 19.01 -25.85
N GLN A 260 -14.37 17.88 -25.27
CA GLN A 260 -14.35 17.65 -23.82
C GLN A 260 -13.23 16.67 -23.47
N THR A 261 -12.49 16.93 -22.38
CA THR A 261 -11.43 16.05 -21.89
C THR A 261 -11.76 15.54 -20.50
N VAL A 262 -11.71 14.22 -20.32
CA VAL A 262 -11.73 13.53 -19.01
C VAL A 262 -10.29 13.11 -18.72
N THR A 263 -9.77 13.43 -17.53
CA THR A 263 -8.39 13.09 -17.16
C THR A 263 -8.39 12.26 -15.87
N TYR A 264 -7.84 11.05 -15.94
CA TYR A 264 -7.56 10.23 -14.77
C TYR A 264 -6.10 10.44 -14.36
N GLU A 265 -5.89 10.94 -13.14
CA GLU A 265 -4.57 11.05 -12.53
C GLU A 265 -4.23 9.76 -11.75
N TYR A 266 -2.99 9.30 -11.88
CA TYR A 266 -2.44 8.15 -11.18
C TYR A 266 -1.23 8.56 -10.35
N GLU A 267 -1.11 7.98 -9.17
CA GLU A 267 0.10 8.06 -8.37
C GLU A 267 1.02 6.89 -8.79
N LYS A 268 2.32 7.16 -9.04
CA LYS A 268 3.28 6.08 -9.24
C LYS A 268 3.29 5.22 -7.98
N GLU A 269 3.19 3.91 -8.13
CA GLU A 269 3.48 3.02 -7.02
C GLU A 269 4.92 3.29 -6.57
N ALA A 270 5.09 3.72 -5.33
CA ALA A 270 6.40 3.80 -4.71
C ALA A 270 7.02 2.40 -4.77
N ASP A 271 8.27 2.31 -5.22
CA ASP A 271 9.00 1.05 -5.33
C ASP A 271 9.18 0.48 -3.92
N LYS A 272 8.24 -0.37 -3.50
CA LYS A 272 8.17 -0.92 -2.14
C LYS A 272 9.34 -1.86 -1.95
N GLU A 273 10.38 -1.37 -1.30
CA GLU A 273 11.46 -2.21 -0.80
C GLU A 273 10.96 -3.06 0.37
N GLY A 274 11.29 -4.35 0.35
CA GLY A 274 11.30 -5.15 1.56
C GLY A 274 12.57 -4.87 2.35
N THR A 275 12.52 -4.97 3.67
CA THR A 275 13.71 -4.84 4.53
C THR A 275 13.91 -6.10 5.36
N VAL A 276 15.13 -6.63 5.32
CA VAL A 276 15.57 -7.78 6.10
C VAL A 276 16.57 -7.28 7.14
N THR A 277 16.26 -7.49 8.43
CA THR A 277 17.16 -7.15 9.53
C THR A 277 17.98 -8.38 9.92
N ILE A 278 19.31 -8.23 10.02
CA ILE A 278 20.22 -9.30 10.45
C ILE A 278 20.74 -8.95 11.84
N ARG A 279 20.42 -9.79 12.84
CA ARG A 279 20.95 -9.68 14.21
C ARG A 279 22.08 -10.69 14.42
N TYR A 280 23.09 -10.30 15.19
CA TYR A 280 24.26 -11.13 15.52
C TYR A 280 24.27 -11.36 17.02
N LEU A 281 23.97 -12.58 17.48
CA LEU A 281 23.75 -12.88 18.90
C LEU A 281 24.67 -13.97 19.42
N ASN A 282 24.94 -13.97 20.73
CA ASN A 282 25.56 -15.09 21.42
C ASN A 282 24.56 -16.23 21.68
N THR A 283 25.04 -17.31 22.29
CA THR A 283 24.24 -18.49 22.69
C THR A 283 23.09 -18.20 23.65
N ASP A 284 23.11 -17.07 24.36
CA ASP A 284 22.09 -16.66 25.33
C ASP A 284 21.02 -15.75 24.70
N GLY A 285 21.17 -15.40 23.41
CA GLY A 285 20.28 -14.48 22.71
C GLY A 285 20.54 -12.99 22.99
N VAL A 286 21.76 -12.64 23.43
CA VAL A 286 22.23 -11.25 23.59
C VAL A 286 22.96 -10.82 22.32
N ASP A 287 22.67 -9.62 21.79
CA ASP A 287 23.40 -9.10 20.62
C ASP A 287 24.88 -8.85 20.96
N ILE A 288 25.79 -9.40 20.16
CA ILE A 288 27.25 -9.23 20.31
C ILE A 288 27.83 -8.09 19.47
N MET A 289 27.07 -7.62 18.47
CA MET A 289 27.39 -6.45 17.67
C MET A 289 26.11 -5.81 17.10
N PRO A 290 26.15 -4.57 16.56
CA PRO A 290 24.98 -3.94 15.93
C PRO A 290 24.40 -4.78 14.79
N SER A 291 23.08 -4.71 14.63
CA SER A 291 22.35 -5.36 13.53
C SER A 291 22.58 -4.66 12.18
N ASP A 292 22.79 -5.45 11.14
CA ASP A 292 22.82 -4.96 9.76
C ASP A 292 21.40 -5.00 9.14
N SER A 293 21.20 -4.32 8.01
CA SER A 293 19.93 -4.34 7.28
C SER A 293 20.15 -4.37 5.78
N LEU A 294 19.47 -5.28 5.08
CA LEU A 294 19.37 -5.31 3.61
C LEU A 294 18.00 -4.78 3.17
N SER A 295 17.98 -4.01 2.08
CA SER A 295 16.75 -3.58 1.40
C SER A 295 16.81 -3.90 -0.10
N GLY A 296 15.65 -4.07 -0.72
CA GLY A 296 15.51 -4.19 -2.17
C GLY A 296 14.06 -4.41 -2.61
N GLU A 297 13.80 -4.23 -3.91
CA GLU A 297 12.46 -4.43 -4.53
C GLU A 297 11.84 -5.76 -4.09
N ILE A 298 10.57 -5.75 -3.66
CA ILE A 298 9.82 -6.96 -3.30
C ILE A 298 9.85 -7.99 -4.45
N GLY A 299 10.13 -9.25 -4.11
CA GLY A 299 10.26 -10.36 -5.05
C GLY A 299 11.66 -10.55 -5.63
N LYS A 300 12.61 -9.63 -5.45
CA LYS A 300 14.04 -9.91 -5.75
C LYS A 300 14.63 -10.81 -4.69
N ALA A 301 15.61 -11.61 -5.10
CA ALA A 301 16.38 -12.44 -4.17
C ALA A 301 17.37 -11.61 -3.32
N PHE A 302 17.64 -12.10 -2.12
CA PHE A 302 18.76 -11.67 -1.27
C PHE A 302 19.59 -12.89 -0.84
N HIS A 303 20.85 -12.65 -0.50
CA HIS A 303 21.76 -13.59 0.14
C HIS A 303 22.42 -12.90 1.34
N ILE A 304 22.63 -13.63 2.44
CA ILE A 304 23.29 -13.14 3.66
C ILE A 304 24.57 -13.93 3.89
N GLU A 305 25.71 -13.30 3.61
CA GLU A 305 27.02 -13.83 3.98
C GLU A 305 27.20 -13.82 5.50
N LYS A 306 27.87 -14.86 6.02
CA LYS A 306 28.16 -14.99 7.45
C LYS A 306 29.30 -14.04 7.82
N LYS A 307 28.99 -13.02 8.62
CA LYS A 307 29.95 -12.01 9.07
C LYS A 307 31.02 -12.66 9.97
N GLU A 308 32.29 -12.43 9.68
CA GLU A 308 33.38 -12.79 10.59
C GLU A 308 33.40 -11.84 11.79
N ILE A 309 33.48 -12.39 13.00
CA ILE A 309 33.45 -11.62 14.25
C ILE A 309 34.66 -12.06 15.11
N PRO A 310 35.58 -11.15 15.50
CA PRO A 310 36.77 -11.53 16.28
C PRO A 310 36.41 -12.27 17.58
N ASN A 311 37.07 -13.40 17.82
CA ASN A 311 36.84 -14.31 18.95
C ASN A 311 35.44 -14.97 19.01
N PHE A 312 34.71 -15.02 17.89
CA PHE A 312 33.40 -15.66 17.79
C PHE A 312 33.28 -16.50 16.51
N LEU A 313 32.75 -17.72 16.63
CA LEU A 313 32.46 -18.61 15.51
C LEU A 313 30.96 -18.69 15.25
N PHE A 314 30.57 -18.68 13.96
CA PHE A 314 29.18 -18.89 13.55
C PHE A 314 28.71 -20.30 13.95
N LYS A 315 27.59 -20.38 14.68
CA LYS A 315 27.02 -21.62 15.21
C LYS A 315 25.83 -22.09 14.37
N HIS A 316 24.83 -21.23 14.15
CA HIS A 316 23.65 -21.50 13.32
C HIS A 316 22.89 -20.20 13.02
N ALA A 317 21.81 -20.28 12.23
CA ALA A 317 20.88 -19.19 12.00
C ALA A 317 19.45 -19.58 12.40
N GLU A 318 18.65 -18.60 12.83
CA GLU A 318 17.19 -18.65 12.72
C GLU A 318 16.74 -17.81 11.52
N GLY A 319 16.07 -18.44 10.57
CA GLY A 319 15.66 -17.85 9.29
C GLY A 319 16.63 -18.19 8.15
N GLU A 320 16.10 -18.20 6.92
CA GLU A 320 16.83 -18.57 5.72
C GLU A 320 17.82 -17.47 5.29
N LEU A 321 19.08 -17.83 5.03
CA LEU A 321 20.10 -16.87 4.55
C LEU A 321 19.89 -16.45 3.09
N ASP A 322 19.18 -17.29 2.33
CA ASP A 322 18.76 -17.07 0.96
C ASP A 322 17.24 -16.92 0.93
N GLY A 323 16.73 -15.86 0.30
CA GLY A 323 15.29 -15.59 0.28
C GLY A 323 14.91 -14.52 -0.74
N VAL A 324 13.69 -14.01 -0.64
CA VAL A 324 13.22 -12.87 -1.44
C VAL A 324 12.69 -11.76 -0.54
N PHE A 325 12.90 -10.50 -0.95
CA PHE A 325 12.33 -9.35 -0.24
C PHE A 325 10.80 -9.40 -0.25
N SER A 326 10.17 -9.09 0.87
CA SER A 326 8.71 -9.13 1.06
C SER A 326 8.19 -7.84 1.69
N GLN A 327 6.88 -7.59 1.63
CA GLN A 327 6.28 -6.43 2.30
C GLN A 327 6.27 -6.57 3.84
N GLU A 328 6.43 -7.78 4.37
CA GLU A 328 6.59 -8.03 5.80
C GLU A 328 8.06 -7.90 6.22
N LYS A 329 8.29 -7.36 7.42
CA LYS A 329 9.64 -7.11 7.95
C LYS A 329 10.26 -8.41 8.48
N THR A 330 11.10 -9.04 7.66
CA THR A 330 11.88 -10.22 8.05
C THR A 330 12.98 -9.84 9.03
N THR A 331 13.16 -10.64 10.10
CA THR A 331 14.33 -10.58 10.97
C THR A 331 15.00 -11.95 10.99
N ILE A 332 16.25 -12.01 10.57
CA ILE A 332 17.10 -13.21 10.61
C ILE A 332 18.09 -13.04 11.77
N LYS A 333 18.34 -14.11 12.51
CA LYS A 333 19.29 -14.12 13.62
C LYS A 333 20.45 -15.04 13.27
N LEU A 334 21.66 -14.52 13.28
CA LEU A 334 22.89 -15.31 13.19
C LEU A 334 23.43 -15.49 14.61
N TYR A 335 23.52 -16.74 15.04
CA TYR A 335 23.99 -17.11 16.38
C TYR A 335 25.45 -17.53 16.32
N TYR A 336 26.23 -16.98 17.24
CA TYR A 336 27.66 -17.22 17.39
C TYR A 336 27.98 -17.76 18.78
N THR A 337 29.18 -18.34 18.91
CA THR A 337 29.74 -18.83 20.17
C THR A 337 31.20 -18.41 20.27
N ASP A 338 31.63 -18.03 21.47
CA ASP A 338 33.06 -17.89 21.78
C ASP A 338 33.63 -19.19 22.37
N GLU A 339 32.81 -20.24 22.55
CA GLU A 339 33.25 -21.57 23.00
C GLU A 339 33.59 -22.50 21.84
N VAL A 340 34.75 -23.14 21.91
CA VAL A 340 35.22 -24.21 21.03
C VAL A 340 35.48 -25.47 21.85
N LYS A 341 35.00 -26.61 21.39
CA LYS A 341 35.25 -27.91 22.03
C LYS A 341 36.41 -28.63 21.35
N ILE A 342 37.38 -29.08 22.13
CA ILE A 342 38.43 -29.99 21.67
C ILE A 342 38.10 -31.38 22.22
N ASN A 343 37.75 -32.31 21.33
CA ASN A 343 37.52 -33.71 21.63
C ASN A 343 38.83 -34.47 21.53
N ILE A 344 39.14 -35.30 22.53
CA ILE A 344 40.38 -36.06 22.63
C ILE A 344 40.04 -37.54 22.54
N HIS A 345 40.40 -38.16 21.42
CA HIS A 345 40.11 -39.57 21.14
C HIS A 345 41.35 -40.44 21.34
N TYR A 346 41.12 -41.68 21.75
CA TYR A 346 42.14 -42.66 22.04
C TYR A 346 41.84 -43.92 21.25
N ILE A 347 42.69 -44.26 20.28
CA ILE A 347 42.53 -45.46 19.43
C ILE A 347 43.74 -46.37 19.52
N ASN A 348 43.53 -47.66 19.29
CA ASN A 348 44.63 -48.60 19.09
C ASN A 348 45.30 -48.31 17.74
N LYS A 349 46.60 -48.00 17.78
CA LYS A 349 47.41 -47.64 16.61
C LYS A 349 47.37 -48.65 15.45
N SER A 350 47.25 -49.95 15.76
CA SER A 350 47.31 -51.04 14.77
C SER A 350 45.94 -51.39 14.19
N THR A 351 44.88 -51.40 15.00
CA THR A 351 43.52 -51.75 14.54
C THR A 351 42.68 -50.53 14.15
N LYS A 352 43.06 -49.33 14.60
CA LYS A 352 42.32 -48.05 14.53
C LYS A 352 40.99 -48.02 15.29
N GLU A 353 40.62 -49.11 15.95
CA GLU A 353 39.46 -49.20 16.83
C GLU A 353 39.66 -48.42 18.15
N PRO A 354 38.57 -48.04 18.86
CA PRO A 354 38.65 -47.43 20.19
C PRO A 354 39.59 -48.21 21.13
N LEU A 355 40.39 -47.48 21.91
CA LEU A 355 41.46 -48.10 22.69
C LEU A 355 40.91 -49.02 23.78
N MET A 356 41.04 -50.33 23.57
CA MET A 356 40.80 -51.34 24.60
C MET A 356 42.10 -51.63 25.37
N LEU A 357 42.03 -51.52 26.69
CA LEU A 357 43.12 -51.81 27.62
C LEU A 357 43.18 -53.31 27.90
N ASN A 358 44.38 -53.89 28.00
CA ASN A 358 44.57 -55.31 28.27
C ASN A 358 43.90 -55.71 29.59
N SER A 359 43.30 -56.90 29.62
CA SER A 359 42.88 -57.49 30.89
C SER A 359 44.08 -58.17 31.55
N LEU A 360 44.57 -57.60 32.65
CA LEU A 360 45.57 -58.25 33.50
C LEU A 360 45.03 -59.55 34.12
N ASN A 361 43.71 -59.62 34.33
CA ASN A 361 43.02 -60.78 34.89
C ASN A 361 43.09 -62.02 33.98
N TYR A 362 43.37 -61.86 32.69
CA TYR A 362 43.72 -62.99 31.79
C TYR A 362 44.95 -63.78 32.29
N TYR A 363 45.84 -63.12 33.02
CA TYR A 363 47.02 -63.71 33.65
C TYR A 363 46.87 -63.92 35.16
N ALA A 364 45.69 -63.62 35.75
CA ALA A 364 45.51 -63.62 37.20
C ALA A 364 45.89 -64.96 37.86
N ASP A 365 45.40 -66.09 37.36
CA ASP A 365 45.67 -67.40 37.98
C ASP A 365 47.16 -67.80 37.97
N TYR A 366 47.95 -67.25 37.04
CA TYR A 366 49.40 -67.40 36.99
C TYR A 366 50.12 -66.46 37.97
N LEU A 367 49.64 -65.21 38.10
CA LEU A 367 50.27 -64.16 38.89
C LEU A 367 49.87 -64.19 40.39
N ARG A 368 48.64 -64.62 40.71
CA ARG A 368 48.04 -64.66 42.06
C ARG A 368 48.90 -65.31 43.16
N PRO A 369 49.74 -66.34 42.91
CA PRO A 369 50.65 -66.88 43.92
C PRO A 369 51.74 -65.91 44.41
N GLU A 370 52.03 -64.86 43.64
CA GLU A 370 53.10 -63.88 43.93
C GLU A 370 52.57 -62.43 43.98
N LEU A 371 51.43 -62.16 43.34
CA LEU A 371 50.71 -60.89 43.30
C LEU A 371 49.22 -61.17 43.59
N SER A 372 48.89 -61.37 44.87
CA SER A 372 47.56 -61.81 45.31
C SER A 372 46.42 -60.82 45.01
N ASP A 373 46.78 -59.55 44.81
CA ASP A 373 45.94 -58.37 44.57
C ASP A 373 45.80 -58.01 43.08
N ILE A 374 46.32 -58.85 42.17
CA ILE A 374 46.34 -58.58 40.71
C ILE A 374 44.96 -58.33 40.09
N ASP A 375 43.87 -58.83 40.69
CA ASP A 375 42.51 -58.59 40.19
C ASP A 375 42.04 -57.14 40.36
N ASP A 376 42.60 -56.42 41.34
CA ASP A 376 42.24 -55.04 41.70
C ASP A 376 43.09 -53.99 40.94
N TYR A 377 43.98 -54.42 40.04
CA TYR A 377 44.83 -53.53 39.25
C TYR A 377 44.03 -52.79 38.16
N TYR A 378 44.35 -51.52 37.94
CA TYR A 378 43.65 -50.64 37.01
C TYR A 378 44.63 -49.80 36.18
N TYR A 379 44.13 -49.00 35.25
CA TYR A 379 44.92 -48.08 34.44
C TYR A 379 44.61 -46.62 34.80
N THR A 380 45.63 -45.76 34.81
CA THR A 380 45.48 -44.31 35.06
C THR A 380 45.96 -43.51 33.86
N SER A 381 45.11 -42.60 33.36
CA SER A 381 45.45 -41.64 32.30
C SER A 381 46.45 -40.59 32.79
N SER A 382 47.56 -40.41 32.07
CA SER A 382 48.54 -39.36 32.38
C SER A 382 48.08 -37.94 31.99
N TYR A 383 46.98 -37.81 31.24
CA TYR A 383 46.44 -36.50 30.85
C TYR A 383 45.63 -35.85 31.98
N ASN A 384 44.78 -36.62 32.65
CA ASN A 384 43.76 -36.11 33.57
C ASN A 384 43.56 -36.96 34.83
N GLY A 385 44.38 -37.99 35.07
CA GLY A 385 44.26 -38.88 36.23
C GLY A 385 43.04 -39.79 36.22
N LYS A 386 42.27 -39.82 35.13
CA LYS A 386 41.06 -40.64 34.96
C LYS A 386 41.43 -42.13 34.99
N THR A 387 40.74 -42.90 35.82
CA THR A 387 41.02 -44.31 36.09
C THR A 387 40.10 -45.23 35.28
N TYR A 388 40.65 -46.35 34.79
CA TYR A 388 39.97 -47.32 33.92
C TYR A 388 40.22 -48.74 34.40
N SER A 389 39.18 -49.56 34.50
CA SER A 389 39.32 -50.97 34.87
C SER A 389 40.14 -51.76 33.84
N SER A 390 40.89 -52.75 34.33
CA SER A 390 41.47 -53.83 33.53
C SER A 390 40.47 -54.37 32.49
N GLY A 391 40.87 -54.47 31.21
CA GLY A 391 39.99 -54.94 30.13
C GLY A 391 38.97 -53.93 29.56
N SER A 392 38.93 -52.68 30.03
CA SER A 392 37.92 -51.70 29.58
C SER A 392 38.33 -50.90 28.31
N VAL A 393 37.33 -50.31 27.65
CA VAL A 393 37.53 -49.38 26.52
C VAL A 393 37.65 -47.95 27.06
N VAL A 394 38.67 -47.22 26.61
CA VAL A 394 38.93 -45.84 27.00
C VAL A 394 37.91 -44.89 26.37
N SER A 395 37.14 -44.20 27.21
CA SER A 395 36.26 -43.12 26.77
C SER A 395 37.06 -41.85 26.46
N SER A 396 36.70 -41.20 25.36
CA SER A 396 37.23 -39.88 24.97
C SER A 396 37.03 -38.82 26.05
N ASP A 397 37.87 -37.80 26.02
CA ASP A 397 37.75 -36.61 26.88
C ASP A 397 37.39 -35.38 26.05
N GLN A 398 36.96 -34.30 26.70
CA GLN A 398 36.63 -33.02 26.06
C GLN A 398 37.14 -31.86 26.91
N VAL A 399 37.67 -30.82 26.27
CA VAL A 399 38.00 -29.54 26.91
C VAL A 399 37.41 -28.39 26.09
N THR A 400 36.87 -27.37 26.77
CA THR A 400 36.35 -26.15 26.13
C THR A 400 37.39 -25.04 26.23
N VAL A 401 37.70 -24.42 25.09
CA VAL A 401 38.60 -23.25 24.98
C VAL A 401 37.85 -22.08 24.33
N LYS A 402 38.45 -20.89 24.30
CA LYS A 402 37.84 -19.72 23.66
C LYS A 402 38.23 -19.61 22.19
N ALA A 403 37.27 -19.26 21.33
CA ALA A 403 37.46 -19.10 19.90
C ALA A 403 38.58 -18.09 19.59
N GLY A 404 39.42 -18.40 18.60
CA GLY A 404 40.59 -17.61 18.23
C GLY A 404 41.80 -17.74 19.16
N THR A 405 41.71 -18.45 20.28
CA THR A 405 42.88 -18.72 21.15
C THR A 405 43.72 -19.90 20.66
N GLU A 406 45.01 -19.90 20.96
CA GLU A 406 45.86 -21.09 20.76
C GLU A 406 45.55 -22.16 21.83
N TYR A 407 45.41 -23.42 21.42
CA TYR A 407 45.35 -24.58 22.30
C TYR A 407 46.62 -25.43 22.17
N ILE A 408 47.01 -26.08 23.26
CA ILE A 408 48.14 -27.02 23.31
C ILE A 408 47.75 -28.18 24.24
N LEU A 409 47.65 -29.39 23.69
CA LEU A 409 47.50 -30.64 24.44
C LEU A 409 48.89 -31.26 24.72
N PRO A 410 49.00 -32.28 25.59
CA PRO A 410 50.25 -33.02 25.76
C PRO A 410 50.69 -33.69 24.45
N LYS A 411 51.99 -33.66 24.11
CA LYS A 411 52.51 -34.47 23.00
C LYS A 411 52.38 -35.98 23.26
N GLU A 412 52.48 -36.38 24.53
CA GLU A 412 52.40 -37.75 24.99
C GLU A 412 51.20 -37.94 25.94
N ILE A 413 50.43 -39.01 25.74
CA ILE A 413 49.43 -39.49 26.69
C ILE A 413 49.67 -40.97 26.95
N ARG A 414 49.76 -41.35 28.23
CA ARG A 414 49.90 -42.74 28.70
C ARG A 414 48.67 -43.23 29.44
N PHE A 415 48.43 -44.53 29.40
CA PHE A 415 47.59 -45.25 30.37
C PHE A 415 48.49 -46.19 31.17
N LEU A 416 48.87 -45.73 32.36
CA LEU A 416 49.83 -46.38 33.26
C LEU A 416 49.15 -47.48 34.07
N ILE A 417 49.80 -48.64 34.20
CA ILE A 417 49.30 -49.73 35.04
C ILE A 417 49.45 -49.28 36.51
N THR A 418 48.38 -49.40 37.28
CA THR A 418 48.27 -48.82 38.62
C THR A 418 47.83 -49.89 39.61
N LYS A 419 48.55 -49.99 40.72
CA LYS A 419 48.26 -50.90 41.84
C LYS A 419 47.10 -50.40 42.71
N PRO A 420 46.51 -51.26 43.56
CA PRO A 420 45.47 -50.87 44.52
C PRO A 420 45.93 -49.85 45.58
N ASP A 421 47.23 -49.73 45.82
CA ASP A 421 47.83 -48.69 46.68
C ASP A 421 47.99 -47.31 45.99
N GLY A 422 47.63 -47.22 44.70
CA GLY A 422 47.76 -46.02 43.88
C GLY A 422 49.11 -45.87 43.17
N GLN A 423 50.05 -46.81 43.32
CA GLN A 423 51.35 -46.74 42.63
C GLN A 423 51.18 -47.03 41.13
N THR A 424 51.40 -46.00 40.31
CA THR A 424 51.51 -46.09 38.84
C THR A 424 52.86 -46.68 38.41
N MET A 425 52.86 -47.44 37.32
CA MET A 425 54.03 -48.10 36.74
C MET A 425 54.04 -47.92 35.21
N ASP A 426 55.21 -47.59 34.66
CA ASP A 426 55.44 -47.47 33.21
C ASP A 426 55.45 -48.82 32.48
N SER A 427 55.82 -49.89 33.18
CA SER A 427 55.69 -51.28 32.72
C SER A 427 55.44 -52.20 33.91
N PHE A 428 54.78 -53.33 33.64
CA PHE A 428 54.44 -54.36 34.61
C PHE A 428 55.15 -55.66 34.25
N THR A 429 56.30 -55.90 34.88
CA THR A 429 57.08 -57.13 34.74
C THR A 429 56.40 -58.28 35.48
N PHE A 430 56.18 -59.40 34.81
CA PHE A 430 55.69 -60.62 35.44
C PHE A 430 56.82 -61.26 36.27
N PRO A 431 56.56 -61.78 37.49
CA PRO A 431 57.59 -62.43 38.32
C PRO A 431 58.24 -63.67 37.65
N LYS A 432 57.53 -64.28 36.70
CA LYS A 432 57.98 -65.42 35.89
C LYS A 432 57.48 -65.25 34.45
N VAL A 433 58.18 -65.86 33.50
CA VAL A 433 57.89 -65.74 32.06
C VAL A 433 56.67 -66.58 31.67
N ILE A 434 55.72 -65.96 30.98
CA ILE A 434 54.50 -66.60 30.47
C ILE A 434 54.75 -67.09 29.04
N VAL A 435 54.43 -68.35 28.77
CA VAL A 435 54.54 -68.96 27.43
C VAL A 435 53.22 -68.81 26.71
N THR A 436 53.21 -68.24 25.50
CA THR A 436 52.01 -68.08 24.69
C THR A 436 51.80 -69.27 23.74
N SER A 437 50.55 -69.50 23.32
CA SER A 437 50.15 -70.67 22.53
C SER A 437 50.71 -70.71 21.10
N ASP A 438 51.31 -69.61 20.64
CA ASP A 438 52.03 -69.46 19.37
C ASP A 438 53.55 -69.68 19.52
N GLY A 439 54.04 -69.99 20.73
CA GLY A 439 55.46 -70.23 21.02
C GLY A 439 56.24 -68.97 21.41
N GLY A 440 55.57 -67.84 21.62
CA GLY A 440 56.16 -66.64 22.21
C GLY A 440 56.40 -66.75 23.71
N TRP A 441 57.21 -65.81 24.22
CA TRP A 441 57.52 -65.65 25.65
C TRP A 441 57.24 -64.21 26.06
N ILE A 442 56.46 -63.99 27.12
CA ILE A 442 56.13 -62.66 27.66
C ILE A 442 56.65 -62.56 29.09
N ALA A 443 57.50 -61.57 29.35
CA ALA A 443 58.03 -61.22 30.67
C ALA A 443 57.37 -59.96 31.26
N GLY A 444 56.50 -59.26 30.51
CA GLY A 444 55.73 -58.14 31.04
C GLY A 444 54.89 -57.40 30.00
N ILE A 445 54.06 -56.48 30.49
CA ILE A 445 53.20 -55.60 29.70
C ILE A 445 53.61 -54.16 29.96
N ASP A 446 53.97 -53.42 28.92
CA ASP A 446 54.25 -51.99 29.03
C ASP A 446 52.94 -51.18 29.12
N SER A 447 53.00 -49.99 29.71
CA SER A 447 51.90 -49.02 29.64
C SER A 447 51.58 -48.65 28.18
N TYR A 448 50.32 -48.32 27.91
CA TYR A 448 49.94 -47.82 26.60
C TYR A 448 50.44 -46.38 26.47
N SER A 449 51.16 -46.06 25.39
CA SER A 449 51.58 -44.71 25.04
C SER A 449 51.51 -44.50 23.53
N ASN A 450 51.45 -43.25 23.09
CA ASN A 450 51.79 -42.90 21.71
C ASN A 450 53.32 -42.78 21.51
N TYR A 451 54.13 -42.64 22.56
CA TYR A 451 55.61 -42.70 22.47
C TYR A 451 56.12 -44.13 22.66
N LEU A 452 56.73 -44.70 21.63
CA LEU A 452 57.29 -46.05 21.68
C LEU A 452 58.67 -46.05 22.37
N PHE A 453 58.89 -46.98 23.31
CA PHE A 453 60.15 -47.11 24.07
C PHE A 453 60.62 -45.79 24.73
N PHE A 454 59.70 -45.03 25.35
CA PHE A 454 59.98 -43.76 26.05
C PHE A 454 60.69 -42.70 25.19
N SER A 455 60.70 -42.86 23.88
CA SER A 455 61.37 -41.99 22.92
C SER A 455 60.35 -41.16 22.16
N GLU A 456 60.59 -39.86 22.01
CA GLU A 456 59.72 -39.03 21.17
C GLU A 456 59.72 -39.57 19.73
N ARG A 457 58.52 -39.91 19.26
CA ARG A 457 58.24 -40.44 17.93
C ARG A 457 57.33 -39.44 17.24
N PRO A 458 57.88 -38.47 16.48
CA PRO A 458 57.08 -37.43 15.82
C PRO A 458 55.95 -38.02 14.96
N GLU A 459 56.17 -39.19 14.37
CA GLU A 459 55.19 -39.94 13.59
C GLU A 459 53.97 -40.46 14.37
N TYR A 460 53.97 -40.37 15.71
CA TYR A 460 52.86 -40.76 16.59
C TYR A 460 52.35 -39.60 17.47
N ILE A 461 52.81 -38.37 17.23
CA ILE A 461 52.18 -37.16 17.79
C ILE A 461 51.04 -36.76 16.84
N PRO A 462 49.79 -36.56 17.31
CA PRO A 462 48.73 -36.04 16.45
C PRO A 462 49.13 -34.67 15.92
N GLU A 463 49.15 -34.43 14.60
CA GLU A 463 49.66 -33.15 14.06
C GLU A 463 48.90 -31.93 14.63
N ASN A 464 47.61 -32.10 14.90
CA ASN A 464 46.72 -31.12 15.52
C ASN A 464 46.66 -31.19 17.06
N TYR A 465 47.68 -31.72 17.74
CA TYR A 465 47.78 -31.62 19.22
C TYR A 465 47.85 -30.17 19.73
N LYS A 466 48.18 -29.23 18.84
CA LYS A 466 48.15 -27.79 19.07
C LYS A 466 47.64 -27.08 17.82
N GLY A 467 47.05 -25.89 18.00
CA GLY A 467 46.57 -25.06 16.90
C GLY A 467 45.73 -23.89 17.40
N THR A 468 45.00 -23.24 16.49
CA THR A 468 44.04 -22.19 16.83
C THR A 468 42.64 -22.79 17.00
N ALA A 469 41.88 -22.27 17.96
CA ALA A 469 40.48 -22.60 18.16
C ALA A 469 39.58 -21.90 17.12
N ASP A 470 39.67 -22.33 15.85
CA ASP A 470 38.99 -21.72 14.69
C ASP A 470 37.72 -22.46 14.21
N GLN A 471 37.46 -23.65 14.78
CA GLN A 471 36.31 -24.51 14.46
C GLN A 471 35.51 -24.82 15.73
N LEU A 472 34.18 -24.98 15.60
CA LEU A 472 33.28 -25.23 16.73
C LEU A 472 33.66 -26.48 17.54
N GLU A 473 34.06 -27.54 16.83
CA GLU A 473 34.50 -28.81 17.39
C GLU A 473 35.77 -29.27 16.66
N ILE A 474 36.84 -29.50 17.43
CA ILE A 474 38.17 -29.93 16.94
C ILE A 474 38.44 -31.32 17.51
N ASN A 475 38.75 -32.30 16.64
CA ASN A 475 38.96 -33.68 17.05
C ASN A 475 40.46 -34.03 16.98
N VAL A 476 41.08 -34.31 18.13
CA VAL A 476 42.48 -34.73 18.23
C VAL A 476 42.53 -36.20 18.61
N THR A 477 43.13 -37.03 17.76
CA THR A 477 43.15 -38.48 17.93
C THR A 477 44.54 -38.98 18.23
N TYR A 478 44.75 -39.51 19.43
CA TYR A 478 45.99 -40.16 19.83
C TYR A 478 45.97 -41.64 19.41
N GLU A 479 47.02 -42.07 18.73
CA GLU A 479 47.24 -43.47 18.38
C GLU A 479 48.14 -44.15 19.39
N LEU A 480 47.55 -44.93 20.30
CA LEU A 480 48.28 -45.60 21.36
C LEU A 480 48.58 -47.05 21.03
N THR A 481 49.72 -47.51 21.54
CA THR A 481 50.15 -48.89 21.47
C THR A 481 50.89 -49.25 22.77
N TYR A 482 51.07 -50.54 23.00
CA TYR A 482 51.93 -51.08 24.05
C TYR A 482 52.87 -52.09 23.40
N ILE A 483 53.89 -52.52 24.15
CA ILE A 483 54.74 -53.65 23.78
C ILE A 483 54.65 -54.69 24.90
N THR A 484 54.64 -55.96 24.52
CA THR A 484 54.93 -57.07 25.43
C THR A 484 56.44 -57.27 25.46
N THR A 485 57.06 -57.09 26.62
CA THR A 485 58.50 -57.32 26.73
C THR A 485 58.76 -58.83 26.67
N ALA A 486 59.28 -59.29 25.54
CA ALA A 486 59.74 -60.66 25.32
C ALA A 486 61.25 -60.74 25.56
N ILE A 487 61.68 -61.66 26.44
CA ILE A 487 63.09 -61.89 26.75
C ILE A 487 63.50 -63.24 26.14
N PRO A 488 64.46 -63.29 25.20
CA PRO A 488 65.01 -64.54 24.70
C PRO A 488 65.88 -65.22 25.77
N GLU A 489 66.07 -66.54 25.68
CA GLU A 489 67.05 -67.25 26.51
C GLU A 489 68.49 -66.75 26.23
N PRO A 490 69.38 -66.74 27.24
CA PRO A 490 70.71 -66.12 27.18
C PRO A 490 71.78 -66.91 26.40
#